data_AF-A0A522N2Q9-F1
#
_entry.id   AF-A0A522N2Q9-F1
#
_cell.length_a   1.000
_cell.length_b   1.000
_cell.length_c   1.000
_cell.angle_alpha   90.00
_cell.angle_beta   90.00
_cell.angle_gamma   90.00
#
_symmetry.space_group_name_H-M   'P 1'
#
loop_
_entity.id
_entity.type
_entity.pdbx_description
1 polymer ?
#
loop_
_entity_poly.entity_id
_entity_poly.type
_entity_poly.pdbx_seq_one_letter_code
_entity_poly.pdbx_strand_id
1 'polypeptide(L)'
;MKNRGQTPSQLAGGRSSGPQGTRLFAVEKLRQYAGEAEAGTTGRASVREPVLEGSSAGLAGRRFVLRTGRQTIGRRDDNDIVVNHPSVSASHAWIINHQGHYVIMNTLSTNGTFVNDKRIHETTLKHGDRIRLGQAALVFLTREHDAPAPARRRRIFIGLLVLVALGALAWWRVA
;
A
#
# COMPACT_ATOMS: atom_id res chain seq x y z
N MET A 1 -39.99 -35.64 46.21
CA MET A 1 -38.87 -34.98 46.94
C MET A 1 -37.94 -34.33 45.92
N LYS A 2 -37.49 -33.09 46.20
CA LYS A 2 -36.34 -32.31 45.68
C LYS A 2 -35.37 -33.03 44.68
N ASN A 3 -34.68 -32.41 43.73
CA ASN A 3 -34.61 -31.07 43.12
C ASN A 3 -33.50 -31.14 42.05
N ARG A 4 -33.59 -30.31 40.99
CA ARG A 4 -32.50 -29.62 40.25
C ARG A 4 -31.47 -30.38 39.39
N GLY A 5 -31.30 -29.89 38.14
CA GLY A 5 -29.96 -29.74 37.54
C GLY A 5 -29.81 -29.98 36.02
N GLN A 6 -30.11 -28.95 35.21
CA GLN A 6 -29.41 -28.47 33.99
C GLN A 6 -28.83 -29.42 32.90
N THR A 7 -29.23 -29.14 31.65
CA THR A 7 -28.61 -29.47 30.33
C THR A 7 -27.45 -28.50 30.00
N PRO A 8 -26.67 -28.63 28.89
CA PRO A 8 -26.21 -29.77 28.09
C PRO A 8 -24.67 -29.82 27.90
N SER A 9 -24.12 -31.01 27.63
CA SER A 9 -22.74 -31.19 27.13
C SER A 9 -22.71 -31.31 25.60
N GLN A 10 -21.53 -31.03 25.05
CA GLN A 10 -21.16 -30.62 23.70
C GLN A 10 -21.03 -31.75 22.65
N LEU A 11 -20.66 -31.34 21.43
CA LEU A 11 -20.02 -32.07 20.31
C LEU A 11 -21.02 -32.72 19.31
N ALA A 12 -20.90 -32.62 17.98
CA ALA A 12 -19.97 -31.94 17.08
C ALA A 12 -20.67 -31.79 15.72
N GLY A 13 -20.76 -30.57 15.18
CA GLY A 13 -21.24 -30.32 13.82
C GLY A 13 -20.05 -30.18 12.87
N GLY A 14 -19.82 -31.20 12.05
CA GLY A 14 -18.79 -31.18 11.02
C GLY A 14 -19.04 -30.09 9.99
N ARG A 15 -17.99 -29.36 9.62
CA ARG A 15 -17.94 -28.58 8.37
C ARG A 15 -16.63 -28.86 7.65
N SER A 16 -16.83 -29.28 6.41
CA SER A 16 -15.89 -29.81 5.45
C SER A 16 -14.90 -28.77 4.96
N SER A 17 -13.67 -29.25 4.76
CA SER A 17 -12.62 -28.60 3.98
C SER A 17 -13.04 -28.51 2.51
N GLY A 18 -13.00 -27.32 1.93
CA GLY A 18 -13.04 -27.08 0.49
C GLY A 18 -11.66 -26.61 -0.02
N PRO A 19 -11.31 -26.85 -1.30
CA PRO A 19 -9.99 -26.53 -1.83
C PRO A 19 -9.88 -25.04 -2.20
N GLN A 20 -8.77 -24.43 -1.77
CA GLN A 20 -8.15 -23.20 -2.29
C GLN A 20 -9.03 -21.95 -2.48
N GLY A 21 -8.80 -20.94 -1.63
CA GLY A 21 -8.42 -19.62 -2.17
C GLY A 21 -9.37 -18.43 -2.05
N THR A 22 -10.63 -18.58 -1.65
CA THR A 22 -11.53 -17.41 -1.52
C THR A 22 -11.96 -17.21 -0.07
N ARG A 23 -11.34 -16.26 0.64
CA ARG A 23 -11.88 -15.77 1.91
C ARG A 23 -13.16 -15.01 1.62
N LEU A 24 -14.31 -15.57 2.04
CA LEU A 24 -15.56 -14.83 2.12
C LEU A 24 -15.38 -13.74 3.19
N PHE A 25 -15.22 -12.49 2.77
CA PHE A 25 -15.32 -11.36 3.69
C PHE A 25 -16.80 -11.20 4.06
N ALA A 26 -17.08 -11.15 5.36
CA ALA A 26 -18.42 -10.78 5.84
C ALA A 26 -18.81 -9.42 5.23
N VAL A 27 -20.07 -9.29 4.78
CA VAL A 27 -20.61 -8.10 4.11
C VAL A 27 -20.38 -6.83 4.94
N GLU A 28 -20.43 -6.94 6.27
CA GLU A 28 -20.11 -5.84 7.20
C GLU A 28 -18.68 -5.28 7.01
N LYS A 29 -17.69 -6.16 6.78
CA LYS A 29 -16.29 -5.76 6.60
C LYS A 29 -16.09 -5.05 5.26
N LEU A 30 -16.83 -5.47 4.23
CA LEU A 30 -16.87 -4.78 2.93
C LEU A 30 -17.50 -3.39 3.07
N ARG A 31 -18.57 -3.24 3.87
CA ARG A 31 -19.18 -1.92 4.16
C ARG A 31 -18.24 -1.01 4.94
N GLN A 32 -17.48 -1.55 5.89
CA GLN A 32 -16.48 -0.78 6.62
C GLN A 32 -15.35 -0.30 5.69
N TYR A 33 -14.83 -1.18 4.82
CA TYR A 33 -13.82 -0.76 3.82
C TYR A 33 -14.38 0.23 2.79
N ALA A 34 -15.64 0.09 2.40
CA ALA A 34 -16.31 1.07 1.53
C ALA A 34 -16.49 2.42 2.24
N GLY A 35 -16.94 2.43 3.50
CA GLY A 35 -17.11 3.66 4.29
C GLY A 35 -15.79 4.37 4.61
N GLU A 36 -14.71 3.62 4.84
CA GLU A 36 -13.35 4.18 5.02
C GLU A 36 -12.77 4.75 3.71
N ALA A 37 -13.14 4.17 2.56
CA ALA A 37 -12.78 4.74 1.24
C ALA A 37 -13.52 6.05 0.96
N GLU A 38 -14.78 6.19 1.39
CA GLU A 38 -15.55 7.42 1.16
C GLU A 38 -15.13 8.58 2.09
N ALA A 39 -14.75 8.29 3.34
CA ALA A 39 -14.35 9.32 4.31
C ALA A 39 -12.96 9.96 4.03
N GLY A 40 -12.19 9.42 3.08
CA GLY A 40 -10.92 9.99 2.61
C GLY A 40 -11.04 11.04 1.49
N THR A 41 -12.25 11.35 1.03
CA THR A 41 -12.53 12.14 -0.20
C THR A 41 -12.25 13.65 -0.10
N THR A 42 -11.52 14.12 0.92
CA THR A 42 -11.04 15.52 0.99
C THR A 42 -9.57 15.60 0.61
N GLY A 43 -9.31 15.38 -0.67
CA GLY A 43 -7.99 15.52 -1.27
C GLY A 43 -7.92 14.92 -2.66
N ARG A 44 -8.84 15.33 -3.56
CA ARG A 44 -8.77 14.97 -4.98
C ARG A 44 -7.40 15.37 -5.50
N ALA A 45 -6.53 14.40 -5.79
CA ALA A 45 -5.30 14.71 -6.49
C ALA A 45 -5.69 15.21 -7.89
N SER A 46 -5.20 16.39 -8.21
CA SER A 46 -5.52 17.18 -9.41
C SER A 46 -5.49 16.36 -10.70
N VAL A 47 -6.46 16.63 -11.57
CA VAL A 47 -6.80 15.94 -12.84
C VAL A 47 -5.78 16.20 -13.97
N ARG A 48 -4.67 16.91 -13.71
CA ARG A 48 -3.69 17.24 -14.74
C ARG A 48 -2.61 16.17 -14.85
N GLU A 49 -2.79 15.28 -15.84
CA GLU A 49 -1.88 14.22 -16.34
C GLU A 49 -0.63 13.97 -15.47
N PRO A 50 -0.71 13.06 -14.48
CA PRO A 50 0.47 12.55 -13.78
C PRO A 50 1.48 11.97 -14.78
N VAL A 51 2.78 12.26 -14.56
CA VAL A 51 3.85 11.67 -15.37
C VAL A 51 4.98 11.13 -14.53
N LEU A 52 5.66 10.13 -15.07
CA LEU A 52 7.04 9.82 -14.71
C LEU A 52 7.96 10.45 -15.74
N GLU A 53 8.85 11.31 -15.30
CA GLU A 53 9.84 11.96 -16.15
C GLU A 53 11.23 11.38 -15.90
N GLY A 54 11.90 10.91 -16.94
CA GLY A 54 13.25 10.36 -16.81
C GLY A 54 14.27 11.44 -16.45
N SER A 55 15.12 11.13 -15.47
CA SER A 55 16.16 12.03 -14.96
C SER A 55 17.58 11.45 -15.08
N SER A 56 17.73 10.15 -15.36
CA SER A 56 19.03 9.52 -15.64
C SER A 56 19.42 9.59 -17.12
N ALA A 57 20.71 9.40 -17.41
CA ALA A 57 21.21 9.24 -18.77
C ALA A 57 20.43 8.15 -19.53
N GLY A 58 20.09 8.41 -20.80
CA GLY A 58 19.27 7.52 -21.64
C GLY A 58 17.75 7.57 -21.37
N LEU A 59 17.32 8.21 -20.29
CA LEU A 59 15.90 8.46 -19.98
C LEU A 59 15.57 9.95 -19.87
N ALA A 60 16.57 10.82 -19.76
CA ALA A 60 16.40 12.27 -19.66
C ALA A 60 15.41 12.81 -20.70
N GLY A 61 14.41 13.56 -20.24
CA GLY A 61 13.37 14.16 -21.08
C GLY A 61 12.29 13.19 -21.58
N ARG A 62 12.40 11.88 -21.34
CA ARG A 62 11.33 10.93 -21.62
C ARG A 62 10.23 11.07 -20.59
N ARG A 63 8.99 11.17 -21.04
CA ARG A 63 7.80 11.31 -20.20
C ARG A 63 6.87 10.12 -20.40
N PHE A 64 6.47 9.50 -19.31
CA PHE A 64 5.52 8.39 -19.29
C PHE A 64 4.24 8.85 -18.59
N VAL A 65 3.14 8.92 -19.33
CA VAL A 65 1.84 9.33 -18.78
C VAL A 65 1.27 8.20 -17.93
N LEU A 66 0.83 8.54 -16.71
CA LEU A 66 0.18 7.60 -15.82
C LEU A 66 -1.33 7.62 -16.03
N ARG A 67 -1.88 6.47 -16.36
CA ARG A 67 -3.32 6.23 -16.57
C ARG A 67 -3.97 5.81 -15.27
N THR A 68 -5.30 5.85 -15.21
CA THR A 68 -6.07 5.25 -14.11
C THR A 68 -5.89 3.75 -14.10
N GLY A 69 -5.87 3.14 -12.91
CA GLY A 69 -5.70 1.69 -12.76
C GLY A 69 -4.23 1.29 -12.63
N ARG A 70 -3.95 0.00 -12.84
CA ARG A 70 -2.62 -0.59 -12.68
C ARG A 70 -1.85 -0.50 -14.01
N GLN A 71 -0.62 -0.02 -13.95
CA GLN A 71 0.34 -0.03 -15.04
C GLN A 71 1.63 -0.75 -14.61
N THR A 72 2.13 -1.61 -15.49
CA THR A 72 3.39 -2.34 -15.31
C THR A 72 4.59 -1.51 -15.75
N ILE A 73 5.71 -1.68 -15.05
CA ILE A 73 6.97 -0.97 -15.33
C ILE A 73 8.10 -2.00 -15.43
N GLY A 74 8.83 -1.96 -16.53
CA GLY A 74 9.94 -2.89 -16.74
C GLY A 74 10.68 -2.67 -18.05
N ARG A 75 11.67 -3.52 -18.30
CA ARG A 75 12.49 -3.46 -19.52
C ARG A 75 11.83 -4.11 -20.73
N ARG A 76 10.95 -5.11 -20.52
CA ARG A 76 10.22 -5.75 -21.62
C ARG A 76 9.25 -4.77 -22.27
N ASP A 77 9.06 -4.94 -23.56
CA ASP A 77 8.15 -4.19 -24.42
C ASP A 77 6.66 -4.43 -24.11
N ASP A 78 6.34 -5.53 -23.46
CA ASP A 78 4.98 -5.85 -22.96
C ASP A 78 4.57 -5.10 -21.68
N ASN A 79 5.44 -4.27 -21.09
CA ASN A 79 5.06 -3.40 -19.97
C ASN A 79 4.35 -2.14 -20.47
N ASP A 80 3.42 -1.63 -19.66
CA ASP A 80 2.77 -0.33 -19.93
C ASP A 80 3.77 0.83 -19.97
N ILE A 81 4.82 0.76 -19.15
CA ILE A 81 5.88 1.74 -19.04
C ILE A 81 7.22 1.03 -19.28
N VAL A 82 7.70 1.17 -20.52
CA VAL A 82 8.94 0.52 -20.98
C VAL A 82 10.14 1.40 -20.63
N VAL A 83 10.90 0.94 -19.64
CA VAL A 83 12.17 1.54 -19.22
C VAL A 83 13.32 0.68 -19.75
N ASN A 84 13.74 0.98 -20.97
CA ASN A 84 14.82 0.26 -21.65
C ASN A 84 16.19 0.62 -21.05
N HIS A 85 16.52 0.02 -19.91
CA HIS A 85 17.81 0.16 -19.25
C HIS A 85 18.31 -1.19 -18.72
N PRO A 86 19.59 -1.56 -18.90
CA PRO A 86 20.09 -2.90 -18.52
C PRO A 86 19.87 -3.27 -17.04
N SER A 87 19.92 -2.30 -16.14
CA SER A 87 19.68 -2.51 -14.71
C SER A 87 18.20 -2.77 -14.35
N VAL A 88 17.28 -2.64 -15.29
CA VAL A 88 15.84 -2.78 -15.04
C VAL A 88 15.41 -4.20 -15.40
N SER A 89 14.84 -4.92 -14.43
CA SER A 89 14.23 -6.23 -14.64
C SER A 89 13.14 -6.20 -15.73
N ALA A 90 12.93 -7.35 -16.36
CA ALA A 90 11.91 -7.58 -17.39
C ALA A 90 10.52 -7.07 -16.96
N SER A 91 10.08 -7.46 -15.76
CA SER A 91 8.96 -6.86 -15.02
C SER A 91 9.53 -6.42 -13.67
N HIS A 92 9.59 -5.11 -13.43
CA HIS A 92 10.36 -4.54 -12.32
C HIS A 92 9.45 -4.07 -11.17
N ALA A 93 8.41 -3.35 -11.54
CA ALA A 93 7.45 -2.75 -10.63
C ALA A 93 6.09 -2.61 -11.29
N TRP A 94 5.09 -2.23 -10.52
CA TRP A 94 3.87 -1.65 -11.06
C TRP A 94 3.49 -0.42 -10.25
N ILE A 95 2.75 0.46 -10.90
CA ILE A 95 2.14 1.63 -10.29
C ILE A 95 0.63 1.52 -10.44
N ILE A 96 -0.10 1.82 -9.39
CA ILE A 96 -1.56 1.93 -9.45
C ILE A 96 -1.97 3.37 -9.16
N ASN A 97 -2.84 3.88 -10.01
CA ASN A 97 -3.55 5.14 -9.77
C ASN A 97 -4.98 4.82 -9.34
N HIS A 98 -5.30 5.14 -8.09
CA HIS A 98 -6.65 5.08 -7.56
C HIS A 98 -7.10 6.47 -7.12
N GLN A 99 -7.96 7.11 -7.91
CA GLN A 99 -8.53 8.42 -7.61
C GLN A 99 -7.47 9.50 -7.30
N GLY A 100 -6.31 9.44 -7.98
CA GLY A 100 -5.22 10.38 -7.77
C GLY A 100 -4.25 9.99 -6.65
N HIS A 101 -4.47 8.87 -5.97
CA HIS A 101 -3.48 8.24 -5.11
C HIS A 101 -2.63 7.28 -5.93
N TYR A 102 -1.32 7.56 -5.98
CA TYR A 102 -0.35 6.76 -6.72
C TYR A 102 0.43 5.88 -5.77
N VAL A 103 0.36 4.57 -5.95
CA VAL A 103 1.13 3.60 -5.17
C VAL A 103 2.04 2.84 -6.12
N ILE A 104 3.34 2.81 -5.81
CA ILE A 104 4.32 2.01 -6.53
C ILE A 104 4.70 0.79 -5.71
N MET A 105 4.83 -0.35 -6.37
CA MET A 105 5.19 -1.64 -5.77
C MET A 105 6.27 -2.33 -6.59
N ASN A 106 7.29 -2.86 -5.91
CA ASN A 106 8.36 -3.65 -6.49
C ASN A 106 7.96 -5.12 -6.67
N THR A 107 8.12 -5.68 -7.87
CA THR A 107 7.79 -7.08 -8.18
C THR A 107 9.03 -7.98 -8.20
N LEU A 108 9.67 -8.15 -7.03
CA LEU A 108 10.86 -8.98 -6.89
C LEU A 108 11.99 -8.66 -7.89
N SER A 109 12.12 -7.38 -8.26
CA SER A 109 13.18 -6.94 -9.16
C SER A 109 14.58 -7.23 -8.59
N THR A 110 15.52 -7.48 -9.50
CA THR A 110 16.91 -7.86 -9.17
C THR A 110 17.63 -6.75 -8.40
N ASN A 111 17.55 -5.51 -8.90
CA ASN A 111 18.27 -4.38 -8.33
C ASN A 111 17.44 -3.57 -7.32
N GLY A 112 16.15 -3.87 -7.19
CA GLY A 112 15.23 -3.17 -6.31
C GLY A 112 14.68 -1.85 -6.87
N THR A 113 13.56 -1.44 -6.27
CA THR A 113 12.94 -0.12 -6.45
C THR A 113 13.25 0.77 -5.25
N PHE A 114 13.58 2.03 -5.50
CA PHE A 114 13.88 3.02 -4.48
C PHE A 114 13.03 4.27 -4.71
N VAL A 115 12.58 4.89 -3.63
CA VAL A 115 11.90 6.19 -3.64
C VAL A 115 12.61 7.09 -2.64
N ASN A 116 13.11 8.23 -3.12
CA ASN A 116 13.94 9.16 -2.34
C ASN A 116 15.08 8.44 -1.61
N ASP A 117 15.84 7.64 -2.38
CA ASP A 117 16.99 6.82 -1.96
C ASP A 117 16.70 5.71 -0.94
N LYS A 118 15.45 5.56 -0.50
CA LYS A 118 15.02 4.45 0.34
C LYS A 118 14.52 3.29 -0.50
N ARG A 119 15.05 2.09 -0.28
CA ARG A 119 14.52 0.86 -0.90
C ARG A 119 13.11 0.58 -0.39
N ILE A 120 12.17 0.30 -1.29
CA ILE A 120 10.77 0.05 -0.96
C ILE A 120 10.33 -1.32 -1.45
N HIS A 121 9.33 -1.88 -0.76
CA HIS A 121 8.46 -2.89 -1.36
C HIS A 121 7.25 -2.18 -1.96
N GLU A 122 6.56 -1.38 -1.15
CA GLU A 122 5.41 -0.56 -1.52
C GLU A 122 5.55 0.85 -0.95
N THR A 123 5.12 1.88 -1.68
CA THR A 123 4.92 3.22 -1.10
C THR A 123 3.96 4.09 -1.91
N THR A 124 3.31 5.02 -1.24
CA THR A 124 2.52 6.09 -1.88
C THR A 124 3.45 7.20 -2.36
N LEU A 125 3.35 7.54 -3.64
CA LEU A 125 4.13 8.59 -4.29
C LEU A 125 3.53 9.97 -4.05
N LYS A 126 4.41 10.96 -3.98
CA LYS A 126 4.09 12.38 -3.92
C LYS A 126 4.80 13.14 -5.03
N HIS A 127 4.20 14.26 -5.44
CA HIS A 127 4.83 15.18 -6.38
C HIS A 127 6.31 15.44 -6.01
N GLY A 128 7.18 15.32 -7.01
CA GLY A 128 8.62 15.52 -6.88
C GLY A 128 9.40 14.31 -6.38
N ASP A 129 8.74 13.20 -6.00
CA ASP A 129 9.42 12.00 -5.53
C ASP A 129 10.34 11.43 -6.62
N ARG A 130 11.58 11.11 -6.22
CA ARG A 130 12.57 10.49 -7.10
C ARG A 130 12.47 8.99 -7.00
N ILE A 131 12.18 8.35 -8.12
CA ILE A 131 12.04 6.89 -8.22
C ILE A 131 13.26 6.35 -8.95
N ARG A 132 13.91 5.35 -8.38
CA ARG A 132 15.03 4.66 -9.01
C ARG A 132 14.75 3.18 -9.15
N LEU A 133 14.90 2.67 -10.37
CA LEU A 133 14.72 1.28 -10.78
C LEU A 133 16.09 0.73 -11.19
N GLY A 134 16.80 0.09 -10.27
CA GLY A 134 18.24 -0.16 -10.46
C GLY A 134 19.04 1.14 -10.62
N GLN A 135 19.58 1.42 -11.80
CA GLN A 135 20.31 2.66 -12.12
C GLN A 135 19.46 3.66 -12.93
N ALA A 136 18.29 3.25 -13.41
CA ALA A 136 17.36 4.15 -14.09
C ALA A 136 16.67 5.07 -13.08
N ALA A 137 16.68 6.37 -13.30
CA ALA A 137 16.05 7.36 -12.43
C ALA A 137 14.90 8.10 -13.14
N LEU A 138 13.80 8.27 -12.41
CA LEU A 138 12.56 8.90 -12.81
C LEU A 138 12.13 9.87 -11.70
N VAL A 139 11.37 10.90 -12.06
CA VAL A 139 10.73 11.82 -11.12
C VAL A 139 9.22 11.74 -11.33
N PHE A 140 8.48 11.56 -10.25
CA PHE A 140 7.02 11.57 -10.31
C PHE A 140 6.50 13.00 -10.21
N LEU A 141 5.77 13.44 -11.23
CA LEU A 141 5.24 14.79 -11.32
C LEU A 141 3.73 14.74 -11.52
N THR A 142 3.00 15.30 -10.56
CA THR A 142 1.61 15.75 -10.75
C THR A 142 1.68 17.21 -11.14
N ARG A 143 1.04 17.67 -12.21
CA ARG A 143 1.11 19.11 -12.58
C ARG A 143 0.31 19.95 -11.56
N GLU A 144 0.93 20.28 -10.44
CA GLU A 144 0.52 21.35 -9.54
C GLU A 144 1.76 21.91 -8.85
N HIS A 145 2.17 23.10 -9.27
CA HIS A 145 2.85 24.06 -8.42
C HIS A 145 1.73 24.91 -7.80
N ASP A 146 1.84 25.22 -6.51
CA ASP A 146 0.96 26.07 -5.69
C ASP A 146 -0.24 25.42 -4.99
N ALA A 147 0.05 24.50 -4.07
CA ALA A 147 -0.66 24.47 -2.79
C ALA A 147 0.33 24.06 -1.69
N PRO A 148 0.45 24.81 -0.57
CA PRO A 148 1.30 24.40 0.53
C PRO A 148 0.85 23.03 1.02
N ALA A 149 1.77 22.06 1.00
CA ALA A 149 1.51 20.70 1.45
C ALA A 149 0.90 20.74 2.86
N PRO A 150 -0.30 20.17 3.09
CA PRO A 150 -0.78 20.01 4.46
C PRO A 150 0.24 19.13 5.20
N ALA A 151 0.74 19.67 6.31
CA ALA A 151 1.75 19.06 7.16
C ALA A 151 1.44 17.57 7.39
N ARG A 152 2.37 16.71 6.98
CA ARG A 152 2.23 15.25 7.03
C ARG A 152 2.05 14.81 8.48
N ARG A 153 0.80 14.50 8.88
CA ARG A 153 0.55 13.64 10.06
C ARG A 153 1.33 12.34 9.84
N ARG A 154 2.31 12.08 10.72
CA ARG A 154 2.99 10.79 10.81
C ARG A 154 1.96 9.73 11.20
N ARG A 155 1.35 9.06 10.21
CA ARG A 155 0.73 7.76 10.45
C ARG A 155 1.84 6.73 10.49
N ILE A 156 2.41 6.59 11.68
CA ILE A 156 3.12 5.39 12.11
C ILE A 156 2.14 4.23 11.88
N PHE A 157 2.55 3.19 11.17
CA PHE A 157 1.85 1.90 11.22
C PHE A 157 2.02 1.36 12.64
N ILE A 158 1.11 1.74 13.54
CA ILE A 158 0.96 1.14 14.86
C ILE A 158 0.10 -0.09 14.64
N GLY A 159 0.76 -1.23 14.41
CA GLY A 159 0.16 -2.53 14.73
C GLY A 159 0.11 -2.62 16.25
N LEU A 160 -1.01 -2.19 16.85
CA LEU A 160 -1.19 -2.17 18.29
C LEU A 160 -1.42 -3.60 18.80
N LEU A 161 -0.36 -4.20 19.33
CA LEU A 161 -0.45 -5.32 20.26
C LEU A 161 -0.78 -4.72 21.63
N VAL A 162 -2.06 -4.67 21.99
CA VAL A 162 -2.49 -4.42 23.37
C VAL A 162 -3.32 -5.62 23.80
N LEU A 163 -2.72 -6.45 24.66
CA LEU A 163 -3.46 -7.14 25.69
C LEU A 163 -3.06 -6.53 27.04
N VAL A 164 -4.10 -6.25 27.79
CA VAL A 164 -4.21 -5.32 28.90
C VAL A 164 -3.56 -5.85 30.17
N ALA A 165 -3.02 -4.90 30.93
CA ALA A 165 -2.56 -5.00 32.31
C ALA A 165 -3.49 -5.78 33.24
N LEU A 166 -2.91 -6.64 34.08
CA LEU A 166 -3.44 -6.95 35.40
C LEU A 166 -2.27 -7.06 36.38
N GLY A 167 -2.31 -6.25 37.44
CA GLY A 167 -1.53 -6.53 38.66
C GLY A 167 -0.56 -5.45 39.13
N ALA A 168 -0.93 -4.17 39.10
CA ALA A 168 -0.29 -3.18 39.98
C ALA A 168 -1.34 -2.66 40.96
N LEU A 169 -1.30 -3.16 42.20
CA LEU A 169 -1.56 -2.44 43.46
C LEU A 169 -1.68 -3.45 44.60
N ALA A 170 -0.54 -4.03 44.98
CA ALA A 170 -0.38 -4.59 46.31
C ALA A 170 1.07 -4.37 46.74
N TRP A 171 1.25 -3.33 47.55
CA TRP A 171 2.20 -3.31 48.66
C TRP A 171 3.68 -3.17 48.29
N TRP A 172 4.12 -1.91 48.12
CA TRP A 172 5.44 -1.51 48.58
C TRP A 172 5.47 -0.01 48.91
N ARG A 173 4.92 0.34 50.07
CA ARG A 173 5.35 1.48 50.91
C ARG A 173 4.76 1.28 52.30
N VAL A 174 5.41 0.41 53.08
CA VAL A 174 5.46 0.53 54.54
C VAL A 174 6.77 1.27 54.83
N ALA A 175 6.61 2.52 55.23
CA ALA A 175 7.42 3.23 56.20
C ALA A 175 6.43 3.85 57.18
#